data_AF-A0A914WWF7-F1
#
_entry.id   AF-A0A914WWF7-F1
#
_cell.length_a   1.000
_cell.length_b   1.000
_cell.length_c   1.000
_cell.angle_alpha   90.00
_cell.angle_beta   90.00
_cell.angle_gamma   90.00
#
_symmetry.space_group_name_H-M   'P 1'
#
loop_
_entity.id
_entity.type
_entity.pdbx_description
1 polymer ?
#
loop_
_entity_poly.entity_id
_entity_poly.type
_entity_poly.pdbx_seq_one_letter_code
_entity_poly.pdbx_strand_id
1 'polypeptide(L)'
;MSARPGTPGTSEVTRVAPTLKDRLEKLNQVEQDILKLLHGSHVYLSELSKEKQLTKTRMEDLVNGFKTTLSTVETEMSSQIEYLSNVCVGSAHEGSTFAGQEELCMAIQNADQMKNLLDELHKSQFPS
;
A
#
# COMPACT_ATOMS: atom_id res chain seq x y z
N MET A 1 -34.19 41.80 1.45
CA MET A 1 -32.89 41.56 2.12
C MET A 1 -33.09 40.49 3.17
N SER A 2 -32.58 39.28 2.95
CA SER A 2 -31.87 38.50 3.98
C SER A 2 -31.43 37.16 3.39
N ALA A 3 -30.19 36.83 3.70
CA ALA A 3 -29.31 35.97 2.94
C ALA A 3 -29.61 34.48 3.11
N ARG A 4 -29.35 33.74 2.03
CA ARG A 4 -29.32 32.28 1.98
C ARG A 4 -28.01 31.79 2.64
N PRO A 5 -28.03 30.85 3.60
CA PRO A 5 -26.80 30.29 4.16
C PRO A 5 -26.10 29.43 3.10
N GLY A 6 -24.83 29.75 2.86
CA GLY A 6 -23.96 28.97 1.98
C GLY A 6 -23.70 27.59 2.56
N THR A 7 -23.83 26.57 1.71
CA THR A 7 -23.29 25.24 1.93
C THR A 7 -21.75 25.32 1.93
N PRO A 8 -21.05 24.82 2.96
CA PRO A 8 -19.60 24.71 2.93
C PRO A 8 -19.20 23.75 1.82
N GLY A 9 -18.30 24.20 0.95
CA GLY A 9 -17.72 23.38 -0.11
C GLY A 9 -16.99 22.17 0.49
N THR A 10 -17.45 20.98 0.13
CA THR A 10 -16.69 19.73 0.19
C THR A 10 -15.48 19.87 -0.73
N SER A 11 -14.39 20.44 -0.19
CA SER A 11 -13.06 20.23 -0.73
C SER A 11 -12.60 18.85 -0.27
N GLU A 12 -13.18 17.82 -0.88
CA GLU A 12 -12.73 16.45 -0.71
C GLU A 12 -11.42 16.31 -1.50
N VAL A 13 -10.32 16.67 -0.85
CA VAL A 13 -8.97 16.32 -1.33
C VAL A 13 -8.93 14.80 -1.32
N THR A 14 -9.19 14.18 -2.46
CA THR A 14 -8.98 12.76 -2.70
C THR A 14 -7.49 12.48 -2.47
N ARG A 15 -7.12 12.15 -1.22
CA ARG A 15 -5.83 11.54 -0.91
C ARG A 15 -5.85 10.18 -1.59
N VAL A 16 -5.31 10.12 -2.80
CA VAL A 16 -5.06 8.84 -3.47
C VAL A 16 -4.03 8.12 -2.59
N ALA A 17 -4.49 7.10 -1.85
CA ALA A 17 -3.61 6.27 -1.05
C ALA A 17 -2.60 5.60 -2.01
N PRO A 18 -1.31 5.51 -1.64
CA PRO A 18 -0.31 4.88 -2.48
C PRO A 18 -0.72 3.43 -2.77
N THR A 19 -0.68 3.07 -4.05
CA THR A 19 -1.11 1.75 -4.51
C THR A 19 -0.14 0.67 -4.02
N LEU A 20 -0.57 -0.60 -4.05
CA LEU A 20 0.30 -1.73 -3.73
C LEU A 20 1.58 -1.73 -4.58
N LYS A 21 1.46 -1.33 -5.86
CA LYS A 21 2.59 -1.23 -6.78
C LYS A 21 3.60 -0.18 -6.33
N ASP A 22 3.14 1.01 -5.94
CA ASP A 22 4.01 2.09 -5.45
C ASP A 22 4.74 1.68 -4.15
N ARG A 23 4.06 0.91 -3.30
CA ARG A 23 4.66 0.37 -2.06
C ARG A 23 5.71 -0.70 -2.33
N LEU A 24 5.46 -1.58 -3.30
CA LEU A 24 6.44 -2.58 -3.72
C LEU A 24 7.69 -1.92 -4.33
N GLU A 25 7.50 -0.85 -5.10
CA GLU A 25 8.60 -0.06 -5.66
C GLU A 25 9.40 0.63 -4.55
N LYS A 26 8.74 1.18 -3.53
CA LYS A 26 9.40 1.72 -2.33
C LYS A 26 10.21 0.66 -1.58
N LEU A 27 9.68 -0.55 -1.41
CA LEU A 27 10.42 -1.66 -0.78
C LEU A 27 11.66 -2.07 -1.59
N ASN A 28 11.54 -2.09 -2.92
CA ASN A 28 12.70 -2.31 -3.79
C ASN A 28 13.74 -1.19 -3.63
N GLN A 29 13.30 0.06 -3.50
CA GLN A 29 14.21 1.18 -3.23
C GLN A 29 14.90 1.05 -1.86
N VAL A 30 14.18 0.60 -0.83
CA VAL A 30 14.76 0.28 0.49
C VAL A 30 15.84 -0.79 0.37
N GLU A 31 15.60 -1.85 -0.41
CA GLU A 31 16.60 -2.90 -0.66
C GLU A 31 17.86 -2.33 -1.32
N GLN A 32 17.70 -1.47 -2.33
CA GLN A 32 18.84 -0.78 -2.95
C GLN A 32 19.60 0.11 -1.96
N ASP A 33 18.90 0.78 -1.04
CA ASP A 33 19.53 1.64 -0.03
C ASP A 33 20.27 0.83 1.03
N ILE A 34 19.78 -0.36 1.39
CA ILE A 34 20.50 -1.32 2.24
C ILE A 34 21.79 -1.80 1.55
N LEU A 35 21.75 -2.10 0.25
CA LEU A 35 22.96 -2.44 -0.50
C LEU A 35 23.98 -1.30 -0.51
N LYS A 36 23.52 -0.04 -0.65
CA LYS A 36 24.39 1.14 -0.55
C LYS A 36 25.01 1.27 0.83
N LEU A 37 24.26 1.02 1.91
CA LEU A 37 24.78 1.02 3.28
C LEU A 37 25.91 0.00 3.44
N LEU A 38 25.69 -1.24 3.00
CA LEU A 38 26.70 -2.31 3.06
C LEU A 38 27.94 -1.96 2.25
N HIS A 39 27.77 -1.43 1.04
CA HIS A 39 28.89 -0.99 0.22
C HIS A 39 29.67 0.17 0.88
N GLY A 40 28.97 1.16 1.44
CA GLY A 40 29.57 2.26 2.17
C GLY A 40 30.38 1.79 3.39
N SER A 41 29.86 0.84 4.16
CA SER A 41 30.60 0.21 5.26
C SER A 41 31.84 -0.52 4.79
N HIS A 42 31.75 -1.26 3.67
CA HIS A 42 32.91 -1.94 3.09
C HIS A 42 34.00 -0.95 2.68
N VAL A 43 33.64 0.13 1.98
CA VAL A 43 34.57 1.20 1.59
C VAL A 43 35.22 1.81 2.83
N TYR A 44 34.43 2.15 3.85
CA TYR A 44 34.95 2.70 5.10
C TYR A 44 35.98 1.77 5.77
N LEU A 45 35.67 0.48 5.92
CA LEU A 45 36.59 -0.51 6.48
C LEU A 45 37.85 -0.72 5.62
N SER A 46 37.70 -0.72 4.29
CA SER A 46 38.82 -0.84 3.36
C SER A 46 39.76 0.37 3.48
N GLU A 47 39.22 1.58 3.57
CA GLU A 47 40.03 2.79 3.74
C GLU A 47 40.76 2.84 5.09
N LEU A 48 40.13 2.36 6.17
CA LEU A 48 40.77 2.20 7.48
C LEU A 48 41.97 1.25 7.47
N SER A 49 41.98 0.27 6.54
CA SER A 49 43.08 -0.68 6.41
C SER A 49 44.29 -0.14 5.64
N LYS A 50 44.18 1.04 5.01
CA LYS A 50 45.26 1.66 4.22
C LYS A 50 46.19 2.46 5.12
N GLU A 51 47.50 2.40 4.86
CA GLU A 51 48.53 3.17 5.60
C GLU A 51 48.32 4.69 5.53
N LYS A 52 47.65 5.18 4.48
CA LYS A 52 47.31 6.60 4.31
C LYS A 52 45.93 6.85 4.92
N GLN A 53 45.91 7.43 6.12
CA GLN A 53 44.67 7.75 6.83
C GLN A 53 43.76 8.65 5.99
N LEU A 54 42.45 8.33 5.99
CA LEU A 54 41.41 9.23 5.49
C LEU A 54 41.50 10.58 6.22
N THR A 55 41.28 11.67 5.47
CA THR A 55 41.08 12.97 6.11
C THR A 55 39.84 12.93 6.99
N LYS A 56 39.92 13.54 8.18
CA LYS A 56 38.84 13.59 9.17
C LYS A 56 37.49 13.99 8.54
N THR A 57 37.49 15.01 7.68
CA THR A 57 36.30 15.49 6.96
C THR A 57 35.65 14.39 6.12
N ARG A 58 36.44 13.64 5.33
CA ARG A 58 35.91 12.57 4.48
C ARG A 58 35.33 11.41 5.31
N MET A 59 35.90 11.17 6.48
CA MET A 59 35.38 10.18 7.43
C MET A 59 34.02 10.61 8.00
N GLU A 60 33.90 11.87 8.39
CA GLU A 60 32.64 12.47 8.86
C GLU A 60 31.56 12.43 7.77
N ASP A 61 31.92 12.73 6.52
CA ASP A 61 31.00 12.67 5.37
C ASP A 61 30.46 11.24 5.14
N LEU A 62 31.33 10.23 5.17
CA LEU A 62 30.92 8.82 5.02
C LEU A 62 29.97 8.38 6.14
N VAL A 63 30.28 8.76 7.38
CA VAL A 63 29.44 8.42 8.55
C VAL A 63 28.10 9.14 8.50
N ASN A 64 28.08 10.41 8.09
CA ASN A 64 26.84 11.19 7.96
C ASN A 64 25.96 10.62 6.84
N GLY A 65 26.53 10.32 5.68
CA GLY A 65 25.79 9.68 4.58
C GLY A 65 25.21 8.31 4.96
N PHE A 66 25.97 7.51 5.72
CA PHE A 66 25.49 6.24 6.27
C PHE A 66 24.29 6.46 7.20
N LYS A 67 24.41 7.39 8.16
CA LYS A 67 23.32 7.70 9.12
C LYS A 67 22.05 8.18 8.42
N THR A 68 22.17 9.06 7.43
CA THR A 68 21.02 9.55 6.67
C THR A 68 20.33 8.44 5.89
N THR A 69 21.11 7.56 5.25
CA THR A 69 20.56 6.43 4.50
C THR A 69 19.89 5.43 5.44
N LEU A 70 20.50 5.14 6.60
CA LEU A 70 19.93 4.26 7.62
C LEU A 70 18.60 4.80 8.17
N SER A 71 18.55 6.09 8.51
CA SER A 71 17.32 6.74 8.98
C SER A 71 16.20 6.68 7.92
N THR A 72 16.56 6.80 6.65
CA THR A 72 15.62 6.66 5.52
C THR A 72 15.06 5.24 5.45
N VAL A 73 15.93 4.23 5.51
CA VAL A 73 15.55 2.81 5.53
C VAL A 73 14.63 2.50 6.70
N GLU A 74 14.98 2.94 7.91
CA GLU A 74 14.17 2.73 9.12
C GLU A 74 12.79 3.37 9.01
N THR A 75 12.72 4.61 8.51
CA THR A 75 11.46 5.35 8.37
C THR A 75 10.54 4.68 7.34
N GLU A 76 11.05 4.34 6.16
CA GLU A 76 10.24 3.73 5.11
C GLU A 76 9.83 2.30 5.50
N MET A 77 10.73 1.49 6.07
CA MET A 77 10.35 0.17 6.61
C MET A 77 9.26 0.27 7.68
N SER A 78 9.38 1.22 8.62
CA SER A 78 8.36 1.43 9.65
C SER A 78 7.01 1.80 9.04
N SER A 79 6.99 2.66 8.02
CA SER A 79 5.77 3.02 7.29
C SER A 79 5.13 1.82 6.57
N GLN A 80 5.94 0.92 6.00
CA GLN A 80 5.41 -0.29 5.36
C GLN A 80 4.90 -1.31 6.40
N ILE A 81 5.56 -1.45 7.55
CA ILE A 81 5.09 -2.29 8.66
C ILE A 81 3.78 -1.75 9.24
N GLU A 82 3.67 -0.44 9.43
CA GLU A 82 2.43 0.22 9.86
C GLU A 82 1.30 -0.02 8.85
N TYR A 83 1.60 0.09 7.55
CA TYR A 83 0.63 -0.23 6.51
C TYR A 83 0.17 -1.69 6.56
N LEU A 84 1.10 -2.66 6.65
CA LEU A 84 0.74 -4.07 6.80
C LEU A 84 -0.06 -4.32 8.08
N SER A 85 0.26 -3.63 9.17
CA SER A 85 -0.53 -3.73 10.40
C SER A 85 -1.96 -3.20 10.18
N ASN A 86 -2.11 -2.08 9.51
CA ASN A 86 -3.43 -1.49 9.27
C ASN A 86 -4.26 -2.25 8.22
N VAL A 87 -3.63 -2.85 7.21
CA VAL A 87 -4.31 -3.58 6.13
C VAL A 87 -4.46 -5.07 6.43
N CYS A 88 -3.58 -5.67 7.24
CA CYS A 88 -3.62 -7.09 7.59
C CYS A 88 -4.16 -7.35 9.01
N VAL A 89 -4.22 -6.35 9.91
CA VAL A 89 -4.78 -6.49 11.27
C VAL A 89 -6.06 -5.67 11.43
N GLY A 90 -6.28 -4.65 10.60
CA GLY A 90 -7.47 -3.80 10.63
C GLY A 90 -8.50 -4.21 9.60
N SER A 91 -9.27 -5.27 9.87
CA SER A 91 -10.54 -5.50 9.16
C SER A 91 -11.60 -6.14 10.05
N ALA A 92 -12.08 -5.36 11.02
CA ALA A 92 -13.47 -5.44 11.44
C ALA A 92 -14.48 -5.08 10.30
N HIS A 93 -13.99 -4.84 9.07
CA HIS A 93 -14.76 -4.50 7.86
C HIS A 93 -14.54 -5.46 6.67
N GLU A 94 -13.75 -6.54 6.83
CA GLU A 94 -13.76 -7.66 5.87
C GLU A 94 -15.11 -8.37 5.83
N GLY A 95 -15.91 -8.23 6.89
CA GLY A 95 -17.28 -8.75 6.93
C GLY A 95 -18.32 -7.94 6.14
N SER A 96 -18.01 -6.76 5.59
CA SER A 96 -19.02 -5.94 4.88
C SER A 96 -18.77 -5.80 3.37
N THR A 97 -17.52 -5.71 2.93
CA THR A 97 -17.23 -5.68 1.47
C THR A 97 -17.29 -7.08 0.85
N PHE A 98 -16.72 -8.09 1.53
CA PHE A 98 -16.85 -9.48 1.07
C PHE A 98 -18.28 -9.98 1.20
N ALA A 99 -18.96 -9.70 2.32
CA ALA A 99 -20.37 -10.07 2.48
C ALA A 99 -21.28 -9.34 1.49
N GLY A 100 -21.06 -8.05 1.20
CA GLY A 100 -21.84 -7.34 0.19
C GLY A 100 -21.64 -7.89 -1.23
N GLN A 101 -20.42 -8.32 -1.55
CA GLN A 101 -20.13 -8.97 -2.84
C GLN A 101 -20.70 -10.39 -2.91
N GLU A 102 -20.63 -11.16 -1.84
CA GLU A 102 -21.24 -12.50 -1.71
C GLU A 102 -22.77 -12.41 -1.79
N GLU A 103 -23.38 -11.49 -1.05
CA GLU A 103 -24.82 -11.22 -1.05
C GLU A 103 -25.31 -10.80 -2.44
N LEU A 104 -24.57 -9.93 -3.14
CA LEU A 104 -24.87 -9.57 -4.53
C LEU A 104 -24.74 -10.78 -5.47
N CYS A 105 -23.68 -11.58 -5.33
CA CYS A 105 -23.45 -12.77 -6.15
C CYS A 105 -24.58 -13.79 -5.95
N MET A 106 -24.96 -14.07 -4.70
CA MET A 106 -26.08 -14.94 -4.36
C MET A 106 -27.41 -14.39 -4.89
N ALA A 107 -27.64 -13.07 -4.79
CA ALA A 107 -28.84 -12.44 -5.33
C ALA A 107 -28.94 -12.60 -6.86
N ILE A 108 -27.83 -12.43 -7.59
CA ILE A 108 -27.75 -12.66 -9.03
C ILE A 108 -28.03 -14.13 -9.37
N GLN A 109 -27.38 -15.07 -8.67
CA GLN A 109 -27.60 -16.50 -8.88
C GLN A 109 -29.05 -16.91 -8.63
N ASN A 110 -29.67 -16.40 -7.57
CA ASN A 110 -31.07 -16.64 -7.27
C ASN A 110 -32.00 -16.07 -8.36
N ALA A 111 -31.70 -14.88 -8.88
CA ALA A 111 -32.47 -14.28 -9.96
C ALA A 111 -32.38 -15.13 -11.25
N ASP A 112 -31.21 -15.62 -11.60
CA ASP A 112 -31.01 -16.51 -12.76
C ASP A 112 -31.73 -17.85 -12.56
N GLN A 113 -31.68 -18.43 -11.35
CA GLN A 113 -32.42 -19.65 -11.03
C GLN A 113 -33.93 -19.45 -11.16
N MET A 114 -34.48 -18.37 -10.62
CA MET A 114 -35.91 -18.07 -10.74
C MET A 114 -36.33 -17.87 -12.19
N LYS A 115 -35.50 -17.19 -13.00
CA LYS A 115 -35.75 -17.03 -14.44
C LYS A 115 -35.80 -18.37 -15.16
N ASN A 116 -34.85 -19.26 -14.89
CA ASN A 116 -34.81 -20.59 -15.49
C ASN A 116 -36.05 -21.43 -15.11
N LEU A 117 -36.47 -21.38 -13.83
CA LEU A 117 -37.68 -22.06 -13.38
C LEU A 117 -38.94 -21.51 -14.05
N LEU A 118 -39.01 -20.19 -14.25
CA LEU A 118 -40.13 -19.55 -14.94
C LEU A 118 -40.19 -19.97 -16.42
N ASP A 119 -39.05 -20.02 -17.10
CA ASP A 119 -38.95 -20.47 -18.49
C ASP A 119 -39.36 -21.94 -18.64
N GLU A 120 -38.95 -22.81 -17.71
CA GLU A 120 -39.38 -24.21 -17.69
C GLU A 120 -40.88 -24.36 -17.39
N LEU A 121 -41.42 -23.59 -16.45
CA LEU A 121 -42.86 -23.57 -16.19
C LEU A 121 -43.65 -23.09 -17.41
N HIS A 122 -43.16 -22.04 -18.10
CA HIS A 122 -43.78 -21.52 -19.30
C HIS A 122 -43.84 -22.58 -20.40
N LYS A 123 -42.74 -23.31 -20.64
CA LYS A 123 -42.73 -24.44 -21.59
C LYS A 123 -43.67 -25.58 -21.19
N SER A 124 -43.77 -25.86 -19.89
CA SER A 124 -44.58 -26.97 -19.36
C SER A 124 -46.08 -26.67 -19.37
N GLN A 125 -46.47 -25.44 -19.04
CA GLN A 125 -47.88 -25.02 -18.93
C GLN A 125 -48.44 -24.42 -20.22
N PHE A 126 -47.58 -23.91 -21.11
CA PHE A 126 -47.96 -23.41 -22.42
C PHE A 126 -47.11 -24.05 -23.52
N PRO A 127 -47.19 -25.39 -23.68
CA PRO A 127 -46.58 -26.04 -24.82
C PRO A 127 -47.24 -25.49 -26.10
N SER A 128 -46.44 -24.99 -27.03
CA SER A 128 -46.89 -24.62 -28.38
C SER A 128 -47.36 -25.86 -29.15
#